data_AF-A0A7X4GVP0-F1
#
_entry.id   AF-A0A7X4GVP0-F1
#
_cell.length_a   1.000
_cell.length_b   1.000
_cell.length_c   1.000
_cell.angle_alpha   90.00
_cell.angle_beta   90.00
_cell.angle_gamma   90.00
#
_symmetry.space_group_name_H-M   'P 1'
#
loop_
_entity.id
_entity.type
_entity.pdbx_description
1 polymer ?
#
loop_
_entity_poly.entity_id
_entity_poly.type
_entity_poly.pdbx_seq_one_letter_code
_entity_poly.pdbx_strand_id
1 'polypeptide(L)'
;MNDWTAVLKETREAIARYQRAGEALRGVVLAQAYVVVVEGLPLAFDIEDGEAINPRTADPHQATRFDLENAAHVARLVKNGNGTPGEVMHVRHAIVDAILEQEALLKTLEDHTPKASQ
;
A
#
# COMPACT_ATOMS: atom_id res chain seq x y z
N MET A 1 9.67 -24.54 13.51
CA MET A 1 10.58 -23.45 13.95
C MET A 1 10.02 -22.20 13.30
N ASN A 2 9.29 -21.35 14.04
CA ASN A 2 8.69 -20.16 13.45
C ASN A 2 9.82 -19.23 13.00
N ASP A 3 9.88 -18.94 11.71
CA ASP A 3 10.93 -18.12 11.12
C ASP A 3 10.65 -16.63 11.36
N TRP A 4 10.61 -16.26 12.64
CA TRP A 4 10.46 -14.87 13.09
C TRP A 4 11.56 -13.97 12.50
N THR A 5 12.74 -14.55 12.24
CA THR A 5 13.87 -13.85 11.62
C THR A 5 13.58 -13.48 10.16
N ALA A 6 12.98 -14.39 9.37
CA ALA A 6 12.56 -14.07 8.01
C ALA A 6 11.50 -12.98 7.99
N VAL A 7 10.48 -13.06 8.85
CA VAL A 7 9.41 -12.04 8.91
C VAL A 7 10.00 -10.67 9.30
N LEU A 8 10.87 -10.60 10.31
CA LEU A 8 11.55 -9.36 10.70
C LEU A 8 12.37 -8.76 9.54
N LYS A 9 13.07 -9.62 8.79
CA LYS A 9 13.85 -9.21 7.62
C LYS A 9 12.93 -8.66 6.53
N GLU A 10 11.85 -9.37 6.20
CA GLU A 10 10.87 -8.97 5.19
C GLU A 10 10.21 -7.63 5.54
N THR A 11 9.81 -7.44 6.80
CA THR A 11 9.23 -6.16 7.29
C THR A 11 10.21 -5.00 7.13
N ARG A 12 11.48 -5.19 7.51
CA ARG A 12 12.53 -4.15 7.34
C ARG A 12 12.78 -3.82 5.86
N GLU A 13 12.82 -4.84 5.01
CA GLU A 13 12.97 -4.66 3.56
C GLU A 13 11.77 -3.93 2.95
N ALA A 14 10.55 -4.21 3.42
CA ALA A 14 9.34 -3.50 2.99
C ALA A 14 9.40 -2.00 3.34
N ILE A 15 9.76 -1.67 4.59
CA ILE A 15 9.96 -0.26 5.02
C ILE A 15 10.97 0.44 4.10
N ALA A 16 12.13 -0.17 3.86
CA ALA A 16 13.16 0.40 2.98
C ALA A 16 12.70 0.54 1.52
N ARG A 17 11.85 -0.36 1.01
CA ARG A 17 11.23 -0.20 -0.32
C ARG A 17 10.29 1.02 -0.34
N TYR A 18 9.42 1.16 0.65
CA TYR A 18 8.45 2.26 0.70
C TYR A 18 9.12 3.62 0.90
N GLN A 19 10.15 3.70 1.74
CA GLN A 19 10.93 4.93 1.93
C GLN A 19 11.55 5.39 0.60
N ARG A 20 12.21 4.48 -0.14
CA ARG A 20 12.78 4.79 -1.46
C ARG A 20 11.72 5.21 -2.47
N ALA A 21 10.56 4.56 -2.48
CA ALA A 21 9.44 4.95 -3.33
C ALA A 21 8.92 6.36 -2.97
N GLY A 22 8.78 6.68 -1.69
CA GLY A 22 8.36 8.00 -1.21
C GLY A 22 9.36 9.10 -1.58
N GLU A 23 10.65 8.82 -1.46
CA GLU A 23 11.72 9.74 -1.89
C GLU A 23 11.71 9.99 -3.39
N ALA A 24 11.54 8.94 -4.21
CA ALA A 24 11.45 9.08 -5.66
C ALA A 24 10.27 9.96 -6.12
N LEU A 25 9.21 10.02 -5.31
CA LEU A 25 8.05 10.88 -5.57
C LEU A 25 8.21 12.29 -4.98
N ARG A 26 9.26 12.58 -4.21
CA ARG A 26 9.46 13.89 -3.56
C ARG A 26 9.80 14.95 -4.62
N GLY A 27 9.10 16.08 -4.58
CA GLY A 27 9.32 17.20 -5.51
C GLY A 27 8.79 16.97 -6.94
N VAL A 28 8.23 15.80 -7.24
CA VAL A 28 7.61 15.50 -8.53
C VAL A 28 6.15 15.97 -8.53
N VAL A 29 5.72 16.70 -9.56
CA VAL A 29 4.30 16.96 -9.83
C VAL A 29 3.78 15.78 -10.64
N LEU A 30 2.79 15.06 -10.09
CA LEU A 30 2.21 13.88 -10.72
C LEU A 30 0.88 14.27 -11.39
N ALA A 31 0.75 14.00 -12.69
CA ALA A 31 -0.53 14.13 -13.39
C ALA A 31 -1.58 13.12 -12.85
N GLN A 32 -1.11 11.94 -12.45
CA GLN A 32 -1.93 10.88 -11.84
C GLN A 32 -1.36 10.56 -10.46
N ALA A 33 -1.90 11.25 -9.46
CA ALA A 33 -1.39 11.21 -8.09
C ALA A 33 -2.26 10.38 -7.13
N TYR A 34 -3.39 9.86 -7.62
CA TYR A 34 -4.40 9.22 -6.79
C TYR A 34 -4.48 7.72 -7.06
N VAL A 35 -4.74 6.96 -6.01
CA VAL A 35 -4.95 5.52 -6.04
C VAL A 35 -6.29 5.22 -5.37
N VAL A 36 -6.85 4.05 -5.67
CA VAL A 36 -8.03 3.53 -4.96
C VAL A 36 -7.55 2.59 -3.86
N VAL A 37 -8.05 2.79 -2.64
CA VAL A 37 -7.81 1.94 -1.48
C VAL A 37 -9.11 1.33 -0.99
N VAL A 38 -9.05 0.12 -0.45
CA VAL A 38 -10.19 -0.50 0.26
C VAL A 38 -9.68 -0.98 1.61
N GLU A 39 -10.24 -0.46 2.70
CA GLU A 39 -9.79 -0.78 4.07
C GLU A 39 -8.27 -0.59 4.26
N GLY A 40 -7.73 0.51 3.71
CA GLY A 40 -6.31 0.83 3.78
C GLY A 40 -5.44 0.12 2.74
N LEU A 41 -5.95 -0.89 2.03
CA LEU A 41 -5.18 -1.65 1.04
C LEU A 41 -5.27 -1.00 -0.34
N PRO A 42 -4.15 -0.54 -0.93
CA PRO A 42 -4.14 0.00 -2.29
C PRO A 42 -4.41 -1.09 -3.33
N LEU A 43 -5.05 -0.68 -4.43
CA LEU A 43 -5.42 -1.58 -5.51
C LEU A 43 -4.65 -1.28 -6.80
N ALA A 44 -4.27 -2.34 -7.49
CA ALA A 44 -3.92 -2.32 -8.90
C ALA A 44 -5.09 -2.89 -9.72
N PHE A 45 -5.19 -2.41 -10.95
CA PHE A 45 -6.22 -2.73 -11.93
C PHE A 45 -5.55 -3.00 -13.28
N ASP A 46 -6.16 -3.87 -14.07
CA ASP A 46 -5.91 -3.90 -15.51
C ASP A 46 -6.76 -2.81 -16.17
N ILE A 47 -6.22 -2.17 -17.21
CA ILE A 47 -6.93 -1.16 -17.98
C ILE A 47 -7.28 -1.73 -19.35
N GLU A 48 -8.56 -1.99 -19.59
CA GLU A 48 -9.09 -2.49 -20.86
C GLU A 48 -10.15 -1.51 -21.36
N ASP A 49 -10.01 -1.05 -22.61
CA ASP A 49 -10.89 -0.05 -23.24
C ASP A 49 -11.11 1.24 -22.42
N GLY A 50 -10.13 1.61 -21.59
CA GLY A 50 -10.19 2.79 -20.71
C GLY A 50 -10.86 2.53 -19.37
N GLU A 51 -11.36 1.32 -19.14
CA GLU A 51 -12.02 0.90 -17.92
C GLU A 51 -11.07 0.15 -16.98
N ALA A 52 -11.23 0.39 -15.68
CA ALA A 52 -10.46 -0.30 -14.64
C ALA A 52 -11.15 -1.61 -14.25
N ILE A 53 -10.48 -2.73 -14.52
CA ILE A 53 -11.00 -4.08 -14.24
C ILE A 53 -10.03 -4.88 -13.38
N ASN A 54 -10.46 -6.06 -12.93
CA ASN A 54 -9.64 -7.03 -12.16
C ASN A 54 -8.89 -6.41 -10.97
N PRO A 55 -9.62 -5.83 -9.98
CA PRO A 55 -8.98 -5.24 -8.80
C PRO A 55 -8.17 -6.30 -8.04
N ARG A 56 -6.92 -5.96 -7.73
CA ARG A 56 -6.00 -6.77 -6.93
C ARG A 56 -5.27 -5.90 -5.92
N THR A 57 -5.01 -6.42 -4.73
CA THR A 57 -4.20 -5.72 -3.75
C THR A 57 -2.78 -5.52 -4.27
N ALA A 58 -2.20 -4.37 -4.00
CA ALA A 58 -0.87 -4.02 -4.42
C ALA A 58 -0.18 -3.13 -3.37
N ASP A 59 1.15 -3.13 -3.38
CA ASP A 59 1.91 -2.15 -2.63
C ASP A 59 1.57 -0.73 -3.13
N PRO A 60 1.58 0.29 -2.25
CA PRO A 60 1.18 1.65 -2.62
C PRO A 60 1.90 2.24 -3.85
N HIS A 61 3.17 1.90 -4.02
CA HIS A 61 4.00 2.37 -5.13
C HIS A 61 3.80 1.59 -6.44
N GLN A 62 3.09 0.46 -6.39
CA GLN A 62 2.73 -0.40 -7.54
C GLN A 62 1.24 -0.32 -7.88
N ALA A 63 0.43 0.32 -7.04
CA ALA A 63 -0.99 0.56 -7.28
C ALA A 63 -1.22 1.34 -8.58
N THR A 64 -2.34 1.06 -9.24
CA THR A 64 -2.73 1.79 -10.45
C THR A 64 -3.07 3.23 -10.06
N ARG A 65 -2.49 4.18 -10.78
CA ARG A 65 -2.66 5.61 -10.52
C ARG A 65 -3.64 6.22 -11.50
N PHE A 66 -4.42 7.16 -11.00
CA PHE A 66 -5.41 7.91 -11.74
C PHE A 66 -5.26 9.40 -11.42
N ASP A 67 -5.89 10.25 -12.23
CA ASP A 67 -6.27 11.57 -11.77
C ASP A 67 -7.40 11.45 -10.72
N LEU A 68 -7.75 12.57 -10.10
CA LEU A 68 -8.74 12.59 -9.02
C LEU A 68 -10.14 12.16 -9.47
N GLU A 69 -10.54 12.57 -10.67
CA GLU A 69 -11.89 12.32 -11.18
C GLU A 69 -12.09 10.83 -11.49
N ASN A 70 -11.13 10.24 -12.21
CA ASN A 70 -11.11 8.83 -12.53
C ASN A 70 -10.96 7.96 -11.27
N ALA A 71 -10.10 8.35 -10.32
CA ALA A 71 -9.99 7.64 -9.05
C ALA A 71 -11.35 7.62 -8.31
N ALA A 72 -12.04 8.77 -8.25
CA ALA A 72 -13.33 8.88 -7.58
C ALA A 72 -14.43 8.09 -8.29
N HIS A 73 -14.37 7.99 -9.62
CA HIS A 73 -15.26 7.13 -10.39
C HIS A 73 -15.03 5.65 -10.04
N VAL A 74 -13.80 5.16 -10.16
CA VAL A 74 -13.43 3.77 -9.88
C VAL A 74 -13.73 3.38 -8.44
N ALA A 75 -13.40 4.23 -7.46
CA ALA A 75 -13.64 3.98 -6.04
C ALA A 75 -15.11 3.67 -5.71
N ARG A 76 -16.07 4.28 -6.42
CA ARG A 76 -17.51 4.03 -6.24
C ARG A 76 -17.96 2.67 -6.77
N LEU A 77 -17.25 2.14 -7.75
CA LEU A 77 -17.58 0.87 -8.41
C LEU A 77 -16.96 -0.34 -7.70
N VAL A 78 -15.86 -0.12 -6.98
CA VAL A 78 -15.11 -1.16 -6.29
C VAL A 78 -15.63 -1.36 -4.87
N LYS A 79 -15.82 -2.62 -4.48
CA LYS A 79 -16.16 -3.03 -3.11
C LYS A 79 -15.43 -4.31 -2.73
N ASN A 80 -15.12 -4.49 -1.45
CA ASN A 80 -14.66 -5.79 -0.95
C ASN A 80 -15.82 -6.79 -0.76
N GLY A 81 -15.51 -8.01 -0.31
CA GLY A 81 -16.50 -9.05 -0.02
C GLY A 81 -17.52 -8.69 1.08
N ASN A 82 -17.22 -7.69 1.92
CA ASN A 82 -18.12 -7.16 2.95
C ASN A 82 -18.99 -6.00 2.44
N GLY A 83 -18.82 -5.59 1.18
CA GLY A 83 -19.53 -4.46 0.59
C GLY A 83 -18.95 -3.09 0.94
N THR A 84 -17.80 -3.03 1.63
CA THR A 84 -17.09 -1.78 1.92
C THR A 84 -16.63 -1.14 0.60
N PRO A 85 -17.02 0.10 0.29
CA PRO A 85 -16.62 0.77 -0.94
C PRO A 85 -15.13 1.16 -0.92
N GLY A 86 -14.59 1.38 -2.12
CA GLY A 86 -13.27 1.99 -2.26
C GLY A 86 -13.26 3.47 -1.90
N GLU A 87 -12.08 3.94 -1.53
CA GLU A 87 -11.79 5.33 -1.20
C GLU A 87 -10.64 5.84 -2.07
N VAL A 88 -10.63 7.15 -2.31
CA VAL A 88 -9.56 7.79 -3.06
C VAL A 88 -8.49 8.29 -2.11
N MET A 89 -7.24 7.90 -2.36
CA MET A 89 -6.10 8.34 -1.57
C MET A 89 -4.99 8.87 -2.46
N HIS A 90 -4.29 9.90 -2.01
CA HIS A 90 -3.08 10.36 -2.68
C HIS A 90 -1.96 9.33 -2.49
N VAL A 91 -1.25 8.94 -3.54
CA VAL A 91 -0.23 7.87 -3.50
C VAL A 91 0.84 8.09 -2.42
N ARG A 92 1.23 9.35 -2.18
CA ARG A 92 2.17 9.69 -1.10
C ARG A 92 1.62 9.37 0.30
N HIS A 93 0.32 9.59 0.54
CA HIS A 93 -0.30 9.24 1.81
C HIS A 93 -0.34 7.71 1.96
N ALA A 94 -0.73 6.99 0.91
CA ALA A 94 -0.71 5.53 0.92
C ALA A 94 0.68 4.94 1.23
N ILE A 95 1.76 5.56 0.71
CA ILE A 95 3.14 5.16 1.05
C ILE A 95 3.48 5.45 2.51
N VAL A 96 3.09 6.62 3.03
CA VAL A 96 3.34 6.98 4.43
C VAL A 96 2.59 6.04 5.38
N ASP A 97 1.31 5.79 5.12
CA ASP A 97 0.48 4.90 5.93
C ASP A 97 1.06 3.48 5.93
N ALA A 98 1.50 2.96 4.78
CA ALA A 98 2.15 1.65 4.70
C ALA A 98 3.49 1.59 5.46
N ILE A 99 4.25 2.69 5.54
CA ILE A 99 5.45 2.75 6.38
C ILE A 99 5.07 2.65 7.85
N LEU A 100 4.08 3.44 8.29
CA LEU A 100 3.63 3.45 9.68
C LEU A 100 3.09 2.08 10.12
N GLU A 101 2.34 1.40 9.26
CA GLU A 101 1.86 0.03 9.52
C GLU A 101 3.01 -0.97 9.67
N GLN A 102 4.00 -0.92 8.77
CA GLN A 102 5.16 -1.82 8.85
C GLN A 102 6.05 -1.51 10.07
N GLU A 103 6.19 -0.24 10.46
CA GLU A 103 6.90 0.16 11.67
C GLU A 103 6.18 -0.35 12.94
N ALA A 104 4.86 -0.27 12.98
CA ALA A 104 4.06 -0.82 14.08
C ALA A 104 4.16 -2.35 14.17
N LEU A 105 4.14 -3.03 13.02
CA LEU A 105 4.36 -4.47 12.95
C LEU A 105 5.77 -4.83 13.42
N LEU A 106 6.79 -4.12 12.94
CA LEU A 106 8.19 -4.35 13.32
C LEU A 106 8.37 -4.25 14.82
N LYS A 107 7.83 -3.19 15.44
CA LYS A 107 7.85 -3.02 16.90
C LYS A 107 7.21 -4.20 17.62
N THR A 108 6.05 -4.65 17.16
CA THR A 108 5.33 -5.78 17.75
C THR A 108 6.15 -7.08 17.64
N LEU A 109 6.77 -7.32 16.49
CA LEU A 109 7.62 -8.50 16.26
C LEU A 109 8.90 -8.46 17.13
N GLU A 110 9.53 -7.29 17.26
CA GLU A 110 10.72 -7.11 18.10
C GLU A 110 10.41 -7.32 19.59
N ASP A 111 9.24 -6.89 20.06
CA ASP A 111 8.79 -7.08 21.44
C ASP A 111 8.51 -8.57 21.78
N HIS A 112 8.12 -9.38 20.78
CA HIS A 112 7.74 -10.79 20.96
C HIS A 112 8.81 -11.79 20.50
N THR A 113 9.92 -11.31 19.93
CA THR A 113 11.05 -12.18 19.58
C THR A 113 11.83 -12.50 20.86
N PRO A 114 11.95 -13.78 21.27
CA PRO A 114 12.71 -14.13 22.45
C PRO A 114 14.16 -13.65 22.25
N LYS A 115 14.64 -12.79 23.14
CA LYS A 115 16.06 -12.45 23.18
C LYS A 115 16.81 -13.76 23.35
N ALA A 116 17.64 -14.13 22.37
CA ALA A 116 18.53 -15.26 22.51
C ALA A 116 19.35 -15.04 23.79
N SER A 117 19.09 -15.84 24.81
CA SER A 117 19.83 -15.80 26.07
C SER A 117 21.32 -15.94 25.75
N GLN A 118 22.09 -14.91 26.09
CA GLN A 118 23.55 -14.96 26.09
C GLN A 118 24.05 -15.89 27.19
#